data_AF-A0ABD3BS51-F1
#
_entry.id   AF-A0ABD3BS51-F1
#
_cell.length_a   1.000
_cell.length_b   1.000
_cell.length_c   1.000
_cell.angle_alpha   90.00
_cell.angle_beta   90.00
_cell.angle_gamma   90.00
#
_symmetry.space_group_name_H-M   'P 1'
#
loop_
_entity.id
_entity.type
_entity.pdbx_description
1 polymer ?
#
loop_
_entity_poly.entity_id
_entity_poly.type
_entity_poly.pdbx_seq_one_letter_code
_entity_poly.pdbx_strand_id
1 'polypeptide(L)'
;MEGGTSDDGQLQRKSVRVTVVRVVVRDAQVPFPTEEVTTDGEAPKSFIVWPRRLVEKVSRKNWIGLSQKNLFPSLQSQSKTQKDILKSLWVAAADITEPKQVCIEVGVVSQNNVDVYINQEDIMGLLITRKITISVMQLYNKYLYNLLRLSEIHDRYGLISPLHGNFEETLQKRIGQGDFECFLAPIYDYCFWSNWQLIILCPKYNYVAWFCFLQNKPTKKISTKIETAFNAYQLIMKGTHSRQLKKLTWVYPKCCKKGGGDECGLFVMRHMFEIIKLDIVDSFEKVFNMEKPYSDNDIDVVRRHWAECMMECSVNKSD
;
A
#
# COMPACT_ATOMS: atom_id res chain seq x y z
N MET A 1 23.76 -43.94 38.80
CA MET A 1 23.77 -42.65 38.09
C MET A 1 22.96 -42.82 36.83
N GLU A 2 21.65 -42.64 36.92
CA GLU A 2 20.78 -42.63 35.73
C GLU A 2 20.69 -41.18 35.26
N GLY A 3 21.35 -40.89 34.15
CA GLY A 3 21.32 -39.58 33.50
C GLY A 3 20.01 -39.40 32.75
N GLY A 4 19.00 -38.88 33.45
CA GLY A 4 17.80 -38.33 32.82
C GLY A 4 18.18 -37.09 32.02
N THR A 5 18.32 -37.24 30.71
CA THR A 5 18.36 -36.10 29.79
C THR A 5 16.94 -35.55 29.74
N SER A 6 16.71 -34.39 30.37
CA SER A 6 15.39 -33.76 30.34
C SER A 6 15.00 -33.43 28.90
N ASP A 7 13.80 -33.87 28.50
CA ASP A 7 13.20 -33.61 27.20
C ASP A 7 13.11 -32.09 26.90
N ASP A 8 13.08 -31.29 27.98
CA ASP A 8 13.09 -29.83 27.97
C ASP A 8 14.30 -29.23 27.25
N GLY A 9 15.48 -29.86 27.36
CA GLY A 9 16.71 -29.40 26.69
C GLY A 9 16.71 -29.66 25.17
N GLN A 10 15.99 -30.68 24.69
CA GLN A 10 15.84 -30.95 23.26
C GLN A 10 14.74 -30.10 22.61
N LEU A 11 13.65 -29.81 23.33
CA LEU A 11 12.59 -28.91 22.85
C LEU A 11 13.12 -27.49 22.59
N GLN A 12 13.98 -26.95 23.46
CA GLN A 12 14.55 -25.61 23.28
C GLN A 12 15.41 -25.47 22.02
N ARG A 13 16.11 -26.53 21.59
CA ARG A 13 16.92 -26.49 20.35
C ARG A 13 16.07 -26.58 19.08
N LYS A 14 14.89 -27.18 19.15
CA LYS A 14 13.98 -27.40 18.00
C LYS A 14 12.84 -26.38 17.93
N SER A 15 12.80 -25.42 18.84
CA SER A 15 11.78 -24.38 18.88
C SER A 15 12.37 -23.00 18.59
N VAL A 16 11.49 -22.07 18.26
CA VAL A 16 11.81 -20.66 18.01
C VAL A 16 10.72 -19.80 18.64
N ARG A 17 11.14 -18.70 19.24
CA ARG A 17 10.22 -17.70 19.78
C ARG A 17 9.71 -16.84 18.63
N VAL A 18 8.40 -16.73 18.51
CA VAL A 18 7.74 -15.95 17.45
C VAL A 18 6.77 -14.95 18.05
N THR A 19 6.49 -13.89 17.29
CA THR A 19 5.39 -12.96 17.57
C THR A 19 4.36 -13.15 16.49
N VAL A 20 3.11 -13.40 16.89
CA VAL A 20 2.01 -13.57 15.95
C VAL A 20 1.52 -12.20 15.53
N VAL A 21 1.59 -11.93 14.23
CA VAL A 21 1.16 -10.66 13.64
C VAL A 21 -0.22 -10.80 13.01
N ARG A 22 -0.48 -11.93 12.34
CA ARG A 22 -1.75 -12.24 11.67
C ARG A 22 -2.16 -13.66 11.99
N VAL A 23 -3.46 -13.85 12.23
CA VAL A 23 -4.08 -15.14 12.53
C VAL A 23 -5.04 -15.49 11.40
N VAL A 24 -4.89 -16.68 10.84
CA VAL A 24 -5.76 -17.17 9.75
C VAL A 24 -6.96 -17.94 10.32
N VAL A 25 -6.72 -18.79 11.31
CA VAL A 25 -7.75 -19.58 12.00
C VAL A 25 -7.67 -19.26 13.50
N ARG A 26 -8.65 -18.54 14.03
CA ARG A 26 -8.59 -18.03 15.41
C ARG A 26 -8.67 -19.13 16.46
N ASP A 27 -9.45 -20.16 16.19
CA ASP A 27 -9.73 -21.21 17.16
C ASP A 27 -8.70 -22.36 17.13
N ALA A 28 -7.68 -22.24 16.28
CA ALA A 28 -6.58 -23.21 16.24
C ALA A 28 -5.77 -23.15 17.54
N GLN A 29 -5.37 -24.30 18.08
CA GLN A 29 -4.55 -24.37 19.29
C GLN A 29 -3.09 -24.05 18.96
N VAL A 30 -2.43 -23.27 19.83
CA VAL A 30 -0.98 -23.06 19.68
C VAL A 30 -0.22 -24.35 19.99
N PRO A 31 0.94 -24.61 19.36
CA PRO A 31 1.69 -25.84 19.60
C PRO A 31 2.19 -26.01 21.05
N PHE A 32 2.39 -24.89 21.74
CA PHE A 32 2.84 -24.85 23.14
C PHE A 32 1.96 -23.84 23.91
N PRO A 33 0.80 -24.28 24.41
CA PRO A 33 -0.10 -23.42 25.18
C PRO A 33 0.55 -22.92 26.48
N THR A 34 0.20 -21.70 26.87
CA THR A 34 0.51 -21.12 28.18
C THR A 34 -0.78 -20.80 28.92
N GLU A 35 -0.69 -20.39 30.19
CA GLU A 35 -1.85 -19.90 30.94
C GLU A 35 -2.50 -18.66 30.30
N GLU A 36 -1.74 -17.88 29.54
CA GLU A 36 -2.19 -16.65 28.89
C GLU A 36 -2.65 -16.86 27.43
N VAL A 37 -2.13 -17.88 26.74
CA VAL A 37 -2.36 -18.09 25.30
C VAL A 37 -2.55 -19.57 25.02
N THR A 38 -3.77 -19.94 24.66
CA THR A 38 -4.14 -21.32 24.32
C THR A 38 -4.50 -21.46 22.84
N THR A 39 -5.01 -20.39 22.23
CA THR A 39 -5.39 -20.36 20.82
C THR A 39 -4.59 -19.36 20.00
N ASP A 40 -4.52 -19.59 18.69
CA ASP A 40 -3.88 -18.68 17.74
C ASP A 40 -4.54 -17.29 17.77
N GLY A 41 -5.84 -17.21 18.08
CA GLY A 41 -6.58 -15.94 18.24
C GLY A 41 -6.12 -15.09 19.43
N GLU A 42 -5.58 -15.71 20.48
CA GLU A 42 -5.05 -15.06 21.69
C GLU A 42 -3.56 -14.69 21.55
N ALA A 43 -2.86 -15.28 20.58
CA ALA A 43 -1.44 -15.08 20.36
C ALA A 43 -1.00 -13.67 19.87
N PRO A 44 -1.84 -12.84 19.20
CA PRO A 44 -1.40 -11.51 18.81
C PRO A 44 -1.01 -10.66 20.02
N LYS A 45 0.13 -9.96 19.90
CA LYS A 45 0.75 -9.12 20.95
C LYS A 45 1.43 -9.88 22.10
N SER A 46 1.45 -11.22 22.08
CA SER A 46 2.26 -12.02 23.00
C SER A 46 3.47 -12.64 22.27
N PHE A 47 4.32 -13.32 23.03
CA PHE A 47 5.37 -14.16 22.47
C PHE A 47 5.05 -15.62 22.77
N ILE A 48 4.98 -16.42 21.71
CA ILE A 48 4.77 -17.85 21.83
C ILE A 48 5.96 -18.61 21.28
N VAL A 49 6.10 -19.84 21.72
CA VAL A 49 7.10 -20.77 21.21
C VAL A 49 6.48 -21.54 20.05
N TRP A 50 7.23 -21.78 18.98
CA TRP A 50 6.77 -22.54 17.84
C TRP A 50 7.83 -23.58 17.42
N PRO A 51 7.45 -24.80 17.00
CA PRO A 51 8.42 -25.76 16.47
C PRO A 51 9.09 -25.22 15.20
N ARG A 52 10.41 -25.18 15.14
CA ARG A 52 11.18 -24.66 13.98
C ARG A 52 10.78 -25.31 12.66
N ARG A 53 10.42 -26.60 12.68
CA ARG A 53 9.96 -27.35 11.50
C ARG A 53 8.63 -26.83 10.91
N LEU A 54 7.86 -26.09 11.71
CA LEU A 54 6.60 -25.46 11.31
C LEU A 54 6.74 -23.96 11.07
N VAL A 55 7.96 -23.42 11.20
CA VAL A 55 8.26 -22.02 10.92
C VAL A 55 9.02 -21.93 9.62
N GLU A 56 8.42 -21.29 8.64
CA GLU A 56 9.09 -20.94 7.40
C GLU A 56 9.52 -19.47 7.43
N LYS A 57 10.68 -19.18 6.84
CA LYS A 57 11.08 -17.79 6.62
C LYS A 57 10.13 -17.19 5.60
N VAL A 58 9.25 -16.29 6.06
CA VAL A 58 8.23 -15.66 5.21
C VAL A 58 8.93 -14.94 4.05
N SER A 59 8.68 -15.43 2.84
CA SER A 59 9.06 -14.78 1.60
C SER A 59 7.85 -14.09 0.97
N ARG A 60 8.08 -13.18 0.03
CA ARG A 60 7.01 -12.60 -0.80
C ARG A 60 6.13 -13.68 -1.45
N LYS A 61 6.72 -14.78 -1.93
CA LYS A 61 5.96 -15.87 -2.58
C LYS A 61 4.97 -16.51 -1.61
N ASN A 62 5.32 -16.60 -0.33
CA ASN A 62 4.46 -17.17 0.70
C ASN A 62 3.26 -16.24 0.94
N TRP A 63 3.48 -14.92 0.91
CA TRP A 63 2.38 -13.95 1.01
C TRP A 63 1.45 -13.96 -0.20
N ILE A 64 2.01 -14.10 -1.41
CA ILE A 64 1.24 -14.28 -2.63
C ILE A 64 0.43 -15.59 -2.58
N GLY A 65 1.02 -16.68 -2.06
CA GLY A 65 0.34 -17.97 -1.91
C GLY A 65 -0.70 -18.01 -0.79
N LEU A 66 -0.55 -17.20 0.26
CA LEU A 66 -1.52 -17.00 1.33
C LEU A 66 -2.67 -16.08 0.93
N SER A 67 -2.43 -15.15 -0.01
CA SER A 67 -3.45 -14.34 -0.67
C SER A 67 -4.24 -15.21 -1.67
N GLN A 68 -4.99 -16.17 -1.15
CA GLN A 68 -5.83 -17.08 -1.96
C GLN A 68 -7.16 -16.43 -2.38
N LYS A 69 -7.50 -15.26 -1.84
CA LYS A 69 -8.67 -14.49 -2.29
C LYS A 69 -8.29 -13.71 -3.55
N ASN A 70 -8.93 -14.05 -4.67
CA ASN A 70 -9.01 -13.17 -5.83
C ASN A 70 -9.81 -11.93 -5.44
N LEU A 71 -9.14 -10.94 -4.82
CA LEU A 71 -9.78 -9.74 -4.31
C LEU A 71 -10.48 -8.92 -5.43
N PHE A 72 -9.97 -9.04 -6.66
CA PHE A 72 -10.52 -8.40 -7.85
C PHE A 72 -10.68 -9.43 -8.99
N PRO A 73 -11.76 -10.24 -8.98
CA PRO A 73 -11.98 -11.28 -10.00
C PRO A 73 -12.14 -10.71 -11.43
N SER A 74 -12.72 -9.52 -11.55
CA SER A 74 -12.94 -8.82 -12.83
C SER A 74 -11.64 -8.58 -13.61
N LEU A 75 -10.54 -8.28 -12.91
CA LEU A 75 -9.22 -8.02 -13.49
C LEU A 75 -8.54 -9.27 -14.06
N GLN A 76 -9.02 -10.47 -13.74
CA GLN A 76 -8.42 -11.73 -14.20
C GLN A 76 -9.04 -12.26 -15.50
N SER A 77 -10.24 -11.77 -15.86
CA SER A 77 -11.01 -12.26 -17.01
C SER A 77 -10.53 -11.72 -18.37
N GLN A 78 -9.69 -10.67 -18.38
CA GLN A 78 -9.25 -10.04 -19.63
C GLN A 78 -7.80 -10.42 -19.96
N SER A 79 -7.62 -11.49 -20.77
CA SER A 79 -6.34 -11.84 -21.38
C SER A 79 -5.98 -10.89 -22.54
N LYS A 80 -6.03 -9.58 -22.31
CA LYS A 80 -5.61 -8.59 -23.31
C LYS A 80 -4.10 -8.67 -23.48
N THR A 81 -3.64 -8.77 -24.72
CA THR A 81 -2.21 -8.71 -25.02
C THR A 81 -1.69 -7.31 -24.73
N GLN A 82 -0.36 -7.16 -24.57
CA GLN A 82 0.26 -5.85 -24.40
C GLN A 82 -0.11 -4.90 -25.56
N LYS A 83 -0.13 -5.44 -26.79
CA LYS A 83 -0.50 -4.67 -27.99
C LYS A 83 -1.94 -4.14 -27.90
N ASP A 84 -2.87 -4.93 -27.37
CA ASP A 84 -4.27 -4.50 -27.20
C ASP A 84 -4.39 -3.40 -26.16
N ILE A 85 -3.66 -3.50 -25.04
CA ILE A 85 -3.64 -2.48 -23.98
C ILE A 85 -3.12 -1.15 -24.53
N LEU A 86 -1.98 -1.18 -25.23
CA LEU A 86 -1.40 0.02 -25.83
C LEU A 86 -2.32 0.61 -26.90
N LYS A 87 -3.00 -0.23 -27.70
CA LYS A 87 -3.99 0.22 -28.68
C LYS A 87 -5.19 0.91 -27.98
N SER A 88 -5.73 0.33 -26.91
CA SER A 88 -6.83 0.95 -26.15
C SER A 88 -6.44 2.30 -25.56
N LEU A 89 -5.24 2.40 -24.97
CA LEU A 89 -4.74 3.67 -24.44
C LEU A 89 -4.50 4.70 -25.55
N TRP A 90 -3.99 4.28 -26.71
CA TRP A 90 -3.79 5.17 -27.85
C TRP A 90 -5.11 5.70 -28.41
N VAL A 91 -6.13 4.84 -28.53
CA VAL A 91 -7.50 5.25 -28.91
C VAL A 91 -8.05 6.24 -27.88
N ALA A 92 -7.93 5.94 -26.59
CA ALA A 92 -8.37 6.85 -25.53
C ALA A 92 -7.65 8.20 -25.58
N ALA A 93 -6.35 8.23 -25.90
CA ALA A 93 -5.60 9.47 -26.09
C ALA A 93 -6.08 10.25 -27.33
N ALA A 94 -6.39 9.56 -28.42
CA ALA A 94 -6.89 10.18 -29.65
C ALA A 94 -8.28 10.82 -29.45
N ASP A 95 -9.11 10.25 -28.57
CA ASP A 95 -10.44 10.77 -28.24
C ASP A 95 -10.42 12.03 -27.36
N ILE A 96 -9.27 12.37 -26.76
CA ILE A 96 -9.10 13.60 -25.96
C ILE A 96 -8.55 14.72 -26.85
N THR A 97 -9.45 15.47 -27.46
CA THR A 97 -9.10 16.69 -28.22
C THR A 97 -9.08 17.93 -27.33
N GLU A 98 -9.82 17.92 -26.22
CA GLU A 98 -9.91 18.98 -25.22
C GLU A 98 -9.72 18.39 -23.81
N PRO A 99 -9.22 19.16 -22.82
CA PRO A 99 -9.05 18.67 -21.46
C PRO A 99 -10.35 18.10 -20.88
N LYS A 100 -10.33 16.83 -20.49
CA LYS A 100 -11.47 16.15 -19.90
C LYS A 100 -11.49 16.37 -18.39
N GLN A 101 -12.54 17.01 -17.91
CA GLN A 101 -12.79 17.16 -16.47
C GLN A 101 -13.36 15.87 -15.88
N VAL A 102 -12.80 15.44 -14.75
CA VAL A 102 -13.27 14.34 -13.92
C VAL A 102 -13.37 14.83 -12.49
N CYS A 103 -14.58 14.84 -11.94
CA CYS A 103 -14.77 15.14 -10.52
C CYS A 103 -14.45 13.90 -9.68
N ILE A 104 -13.56 14.05 -8.70
CA ILE A 104 -13.30 13.05 -7.66
C ILE A 104 -14.10 13.44 -6.43
N GLU A 105 -14.96 12.52 -5.97
CA GLU A 105 -15.93 12.77 -4.92
C GLU A 105 -15.27 12.92 -3.54
N VAL A 106 -15.92 13.68 -2.67
CA VAL A 106 -15.56 13.77 -1.25
C VAL A 106 -15.42 12.39 -0.62
N GLY A 107 -14.38 12.22 0.21
CA GLY A 107 -14.12 10.96 0.90
C GLY A 107 -13.31 9.96 0.08
N VAL A 108 -13.13 10.14 -1.23
CA VAL A 108 -12.33 9.25 -2.08
C VAL A 108 -10.83 9.45 -1.84
N VAL A 109 -10.33 10.68 -2.05
CA VAL A 109 -8.92 11.05 -1.83
C VAL A 109 -8.73 12.27 -0.93
N SER A 110 -9.80 13.03 -0.69
CA SER A 110 -9.75 14.32 0.00
C SER A 110 -11.06 14.60 0.76
N GLN A 111 -11.08 15.65 1.58
CA GLN A 111 -12.28 16.09 2.30
C GLN A 111 -13.25 16.90 1.43
N ASN A 112 -12.83 17.30 0.24
CA ASN A 112 -13.62 18.06 -0.71
C ASN A 112 -13.68 17.31 -2.04
N ASN A 113 -14.63 17.69 -2.89
CA ASN A 113 -14.57 17.31 -4.29
C ASN A 113 -13.30 17.89 -4.92
N VAL A 114 -12.67 17.12 -5.80
CA VAL A 114 -11.46 17.54 -6.53
C VAL A 114 -11.74 17.40 -8.02
N ASP A 115 -11.75 18.52 -8.73
CA ASP A 115 -11.80 18.52 -10.18
C ASP A 115 -10.42 18.25 -10.75
N VAL A 116 -10.32 17.17 -11.52
CA VAL A 116 -9.10 16.76 -12.21
C VAL A 116 -9.29 16.91 -13.70
N TYR A 117 -8.33 17.52 -14.37
CA TYR A 117 -8.33 17.69 -15.82
C TYR A 117 -7.27 16.76 -16.41
N ILE A 118 -7.69 15.95 -17.38
CA ILE A 118 -6.83 15.02 -18.11
C ILE A 118 -6.77 15.46 -19.57
N ASN A 119 -5.56 15.67 -20.08
CA ASN A 119 -5.33 15.98 -21.49
C ASN A 119 -4.77 14.76 -22.24
N GLN A 120 -4.59 14.91 -23.55
CA GLN A 120 -4.01 13.86 -24.39
C GLN A 120 -2.58 13.50 -23.95
N GLU A 121 -1.77 14.49 -23.55
CA GLU A 121 -0.37 14.28 -23.15
C GLU A 121 -0.25 13.42 -21.89
N ASP A 122 -1.20 13.53 -20.96
CA ASP A 122 -1.28 12.72 -19.75
C ASP A 122 -1.43 11.22 -20.11
N ILE A 123 -2.29 10.89 -21.08
CA ILE A 123 -2.47 9.50 -21.54
C ILE A 123 -1.28 9.04 -22.37
N MET A 124 -0.78 9.90 -23.26
CA MET A 124 0.43 9.60 -24.03
C MET A 124 1.61 9.34 -23.10
N GLY A 125 1.72 10.05 -21.97
CA GLY A 125 2.74 9.83 -20.97
C GLY A 125 2.75 8.41 -20.39
N LEU A 126 1.59 7.77 -20.25
CA LEU A 126 1.48 6.36 -19.81
C LEU A 126 1.97 5.37 -20.89
N LEU A 127 1.76 5.70 -22.17
CA LEU A 127 2.18 4.87 -23.31
C LEU A 127 3.70 4.85 -23.46
N ILE A 128 4.33 6.03 -23.38
CA ILE A 128 5.78 6.18 -23.60
C ILE A 128 6.59 6.27 -22.30
N THR A 129 5.98 5.95 -21.15
CA THR A 129 6.64 5.92 -19.83
C THR A 129 7.27 7.26 -19.45
N ARG A 130 6.58 8.36 -19.75
CA ARG A 130 6.96 9.67 -19.24
C ARG A 130 6.55 9.82 -17.79
N LYS A 131 7.12 10.86 -17.19
CA LYS A 131 6.83 11.29 -15.84
C LYS A 131 5.34 11.53 -15.63
N ILE A 132 4.78 10.78 -14.69
CA ILE A 132 3.38 10.84 -14.28
C ILE A 132 3.06 12.21 -13.65
N THR A 133 1.94 12.81 -14.03
CA THR A 133 1.45 14.07 -13.47
C THR A 133 0.59 13.86 -12.22
N ILE A 134 0.33 14.94 -11.46
CA ILE A 134 -0.53 14.88 -10.27
C ILE A 134 -1.95 14.43 -10.64
N SER A 135 -2.51 14.96 -11.73
CA SER A 135 -3.83 14.61 -12.25
C SER A 135 -3.95 13.12 -12.54
N VAL A 136 -2.93 12.56 -13.21
CA VAL A 136 -2.88 11.12 -13.53
C VAL A 136 -2.85 10.30 -12.23
N MET A 137 -2.00 10.64 -11.26
CA MET A 137 -1.98 9.93 -9.97
C MET A 137 -3.32 10.02 -9.21
N GLN A 138 -3.99 11.18 -9.23
CA GLN A 138 -5.30 11.37 -8.58
C GLN A 138 -6.39 10.50 -9.20
N LEU A 139 -6.43 10.42 -10.53
CA LEU A 139 -7.39 9.58 -11.23
C LEU A 139 -7.12 8.09 -10.99
N TYR A 140 -5.85 7.67 -10.90
CA TYR A 140 -5.51 6.31 -10.49
C TYR A 140 -5.97 5.99 -9.05
N ASN A 141 -5.87 6.94 -8.12
CA ASN A 141 -6.44 6.77 -6.79
C ASN A 141 -7.97 6.60 -6.85
N LYS A 142 -8.68 7.37 -7.70
CA LYS A 142 -10.13 7.16 -7.90
C LYS A 142 -10.43 5.75 -8.41
N TYR A 143 -9.66 5.25 -9.38
CA TYR A 143 -9.79 3.87 -9.86
C TYR A 143 -9.57 2.83 -8.74
N LEU A 144 -8.49 2.96 -7.96
CA LEU A 144 -8.23 2.04 -6.85
C LEU A 144 -9.32 2.10 -5.79
N TYR A 145 -9.89 3.27 -5.53
CA TYR A 145 -11.01 3.42 -4.61
C TYR A 145 -12.25 2.68 -5.12
N ASN A 146 -12.57 2.79 -6.41
CA ASN A 146 -13.68 2.07 -7.01
C ASN A 146 -13.47 0.56 -6.93
N LEU A 147 -12.26 0.07 -7.19
CA LEU A 147 -11.92 -1.34 -6.97
C LEU A 147 -12.09 -1.74 -5.51
N LEU A 148 -11.57 -0.95 -4.57
CA LEU A 148 -11.70 -1.20 -3.14
C LEU A 148 -13.17 -1.30 -2.73
N ARG A 149 -14.04 -0.38 -3.19
CA ARG A 149 -15.48 -0.40 -2.88
C ARG A 149 -16.19 -1.70 -3.29
N LEU A 150 -15.68 -2.40 -4.29
CA LEU A 150 -16.20 -3.69 -4.74
C LEU A 150 -15.65 -4.87 -3.93
N SER A 151 -14.73 -4.61 -2.99
CA SER A 151 -14.05 -5.62 -2.19
C SER A 151 -14.54 -5.64 -0.73
N GLU A 152 -14.32 -6.77 -0.06
CA GLU A 152 -14.62 -6.97 1.36
C GLU A 152 -13.71 -6.14 2.30
N ILE A 153 -12.65 -5.51 1.79
CA ILE A 153 -11.64 -4.80 2.59
C ILE A 153 -11.68 -3.27 2.38
N HIS A 154 -12.77 -2.75 1.82
CA HIS A 154 -12.95 -1.34 1.47
C HIS A 154 -12.82 -0.38 2.66
N ASP A 155 -13.06 -0.86 3.87
CA ASP A 155 -12.98 -0.13 5.13
C ASP A 155 -11.58 -0.15 5.77
N ARG A 156 -10.66 -0.98 5.26
CA ARG A 156 -9.28 -1.09 5.79
C ARG A 156 -8.35 -0.04 5.20
N TYR A 157 -8.61 0.40 3.98
CA TYR A 157 -7.69 1.26 3.22
C TYR A 157 -8.29 2.62 2.88
N GLY A 158 -7.63 3.68 3.35
CA GLY A 158 -7.89 5.06 2.91
C GLY A 158 -6.93 5.48 1.81
N LEU A 159 -7.42 6.18 0.78
CA LEU A 159 -6.54 6.83 -0.19
C LEU A 159 -6.40 8.33 0.13
N ILE A 160 -5.21 8.87 -0.11
CA ILE A 160 -4.93 10.31 0.04
C ILE A 160 -4.48 10.87 -1.30
N SER A 161 -5.00 12.03 -1.67
CA SER A 161 -4.54 12.79 -2.84
C SER A 161 -3.02 12.99 -2.75
N PRO A 162 -2.29 13.03 -3.88
CA PRO A 162 -0.86 13.31 -3.90
C PRO A 162 -0.45 14.45 -2.95
N LEU A 163 0.43 14.13 -2.02
CA LEU A 163 0.99 15.09 -1.09
C LEU A 163 2.05 15.92 -1.81
N HIS A 164 1.87 17.23 -1.81
CA HIS A 164 2.84 18.18 -2.36
C HIS A 164 2.82 19.48 -1.55
N GLY A 165 3.94 20.21 -1.54
CA GLY A 165 4.02 21.52 -0.87
C GLY A 165 3.67 21.46 0.62
N ASN A 166 2.61 22.18 1.03
CA ASN A 166 2.12 22.18 2.40
C ASN A 166 0.91 21.26 2.60
N PHE A 167 1.17 20.02 3.02
CA PHE A 167 0.15 18.98 3.12
C PHE A 167 -0.20 18.57 4.55
N GLU A 168 0.37 19.20 5.57
CA GLU A 168 0.21 18.79 6.97
C GLU A 168 -1.25 18.81 7.44
N GLU A 169 -1.96 19.89 7.13
CA GLU A 169 -3.37 20.03 7.45
C GLU A 169 -4.21 18.97 6.72
N THR A 170 -4.02 18.80 5.41
CA THR A 170 -4.67 17.76 4.60
C THR A 170 -4.44 16.37 5.19
N LEU A 171 -3.21 16.10 5.62
CA LEU A 171 -2.84 14.82 6.22
C LEU A 171 -3.56 14.58 7.54
N GLN A 172 -3.49 15.54 8.47
CA GLN A 172 -4.17 15.48 9.78
C GLN A 172 -5.67 15.22 9.63
N LYS A 173 -6.29 16.02 8.76
CA LYS A 173 -7.69 15.94 8.40
C LYS A 173 -8.07 14.57 7.84
N ARG A 174 -7.24 14.00 6.96
CA ARG A 174 -7.52 12.73 6.30
C ARG A 174 -7.31 11.52 7.21
N ILE A 175 -6.23 11.49 7.99
CA ILE A 175 -5.97 10.37 8.91
C ILE A 175 -6.93 10.33 10.10
N GLY A 176 -7.53 11.48 10.46
CA GLY A 176 -8.60 11.55 11.45
C GLY A 176 -9.98 11.18 10.89
N GLN A 177 -10.10 10.88 9.60
CA GLN A 177 -11.36 10.49 8.97
C GLN A 177 -11.45 8.99 8.74
N GLY A 178 -12.61 8.44 9.08
CA GLY A 178 -12.88 7.02 8.97
C GLY A 178 -12.07 6.20 9.97
N ASP A 179 -12.32 4.90 9.97
CA ASP A 179 -11.62 3.95 10.83
C ASP A 179 -10.65 3.06 10.04
N PHE A 180 -10.05 3.63 8.98
CA PHE A 180 -9.09 2.92 8.13
C PHE A 180 -7.87 2.47 8.92
N GLU A 181 -7.37 1.27 8.61
CA GLU A 181 -6.15 0.73 9.23
C GLU A 181 -4.90 1.37 8.63
N CYS A 182 -4.88 1.54 7.30
CA CYS A 182 -3.76 2.15 6.60
C CYS A 182 -4.24 3.11 5.50
N PHE A 183 -3.47 4.18 5.31
CA PHE A 183 -3.66 5.16 4.27
C PHE A 183 -2.52 5.09 3.27
N LEU A 184 -2.85 5.07 1.98
CA LEU A 184 -1.89 5.12 0.88
C LEU A 184 -1.82 6.55 0.36
N ALA A 185 -0.63 7.15 0.47
CA ALA A 185 -0.39 8.53 0.09
C ALA A 185 0.80 8.61 -0.88
N PRO A 186 0.56 8.87 -2.17
CA PRO A 186 1.60 9.31 -3.08
C PRO A 186 2.18 10.64 -2.60
N ILE A 187 3.49 10.83 -2.68
CA ILE A 187 4.15 12.11 -2.45
C ILE A 187 4.94 12.50 -3.69
N TYR A 188 4.79 13.75 -4.10
CA TYR A 188 5.53 14.31 -5.22
C TYR A 188 6.54 15.32 -4.69
N ASP A 189 7.81 14.92 -4.69
CA ASP A 189 8.91 15.70 -4.11
C ASP A 189 9.66 16.48 -5.19
N TYR A 190 9.34 17.76 -5.32
CA TYR A 190 10.01 18.70 -6.23
C TYR A 190 11.50 18.89 -5.92
N CYS A 191 11.95 18.67 -4.69
CA CYS A 191 13.33 18.94 -4.28
C CYS A 191 14.31 17.86 -4.74
N PHE A 192 13.85 16.62 -4.91
CA PHE A 192 14.71 15.49 -5.30
C PHE A 192 14.32 15.00 -6.68
N TRP A 193 14.78 15.72 -7.71
CA TRP A 193 14.61 15.37 -9.14
C TRP A 193 13.14 15.18 -9.54
N SER A 194 12.21 15.78 -8.78
CA SER A 194 10.76 15.68 -8.99
C SER A 194 10.26 14.23 -9.08
N ASN A 195 10.56 13.43 -8.06
CA ASN A 195 10.18 12.03 -8.04
C ASN A 195 8.92 11.79 -7.22
N TRP A 196 8.19 10.77 -7.65
CA TRP A 196 7.15 10.13 -6.88
C TRP A 196 7.76 9.18 -5.84
N GLN A 197 7.27 9.29 -4.61
CA GLN A 197 7.43 8.25 -3.58
C GLN A 197 6.06 7.84 -3.06
N LEU A 198 6.01 6.73 -2.33
CA LEU A 198 4.80 6.26 -1.66
C LEU A 198 5.04 6.23 -0.17
N ILE A 199 4.11 6.82 0.58
CA ILE A 199 4.07 6.71 2.03
C ILE A 199 2.80 5.96 2.44
N ILE A 200 2.98 4.94 3.27
CA ILE A 200 1.90 4.20 3.90
C ILE A 200 1.82 4.63 5.35
N LEU A 201 0.66 5.11 5.76
CA LEU A 201 0.43 5.64 7.10
C LEU A 201 -0.53 4.70 7.80
N CYS A 202 -0.17 4.13 8.94
CA CYS A 202 -1.08 3.31 9.72
C CYS A 202 -1.22 3.92 11.13
N PRO A 203 -2.12 4.93 11.30
CA PRO A 203 -2.26 5.72 12.53
C PRO A 203 -2.59 4.89 13.77
N LYS A 204 -3.41 3.84 13.60
CA LYS A 204 -3.76 2.89 14.68
C LYS A 204 -2.52 2.25 15.30
N TYR A 205 -1.52 1.93 14.49
CA TYR A 205 -0.28 1.28 14.92
C TYR A 205 0.87 2.26 15.18
N ASN A 206 0.66 3.58 14.99
CA ASN A 206 1.71 4.61 15.09
C ASN A 206 2.94 4.27 14.23
N TYR A 207 2.65 3.88 13.00
CA TYR A 207 3.58 3.24 12.09
C TYR A 207 3.51 3.86 10.69
N VAL A 208 4.67 4.05 10.06
CA VAL A 208 4.82 4.60 8.72
C VAL A 208 5.82 3.76 7.91
N ALA A 209 5.44 3.41 6.69
CA ALA A 209 6.34 2.82 5.71
C ALA A 209 6.65 3.80 4.58
N TRP A 210 7.94 4.05 4.34
CA TRP A 210 8.44 4.96 3.31
C TRP A 210 9.05 4.19 2.14
N PHE A 211 8.35 4.20 1.01
CA PHE A 211 8.78 3.55 -0.22
C PHE A 211 9.46 4.58 -1.13
N CYS A 212 10.79 4.54 -1.17
CA CYS A 212 11.58 5.39 -2.06
C CYS A 212 12.33 4.56 -3.09
N PHE A 213 12.03 4.80 -4.36
CA PHE A 213 12.67 4.15 -5.51
C PHE A 213 14.08 4.68 -5.80
N LEU A 214 14.49 5.75 -5.09
CA LEU A 214 15.86 6.25 -5.04
C LEU A 214 16.59 5.87 -3.75
N GLN A 215 15.94 5.11 -2.86
CA GLN A 215 16.47 4.69 -1.55
C GLN A 215 16.88 5.85 -0.62
N ASN A 216 16.36 7.04 -0.86
CA ASN A 216 16.53 8.18 0.03
C ASN A 216 15.53 8.11 1.19
N LYS A 217 15.98 8.53 2.36
CA LYS A 217 15.09 8.80 3.50
C LYS A 217 14.29 10.08 3.25
N PRO A 218 13.11 10.24 3.87
CA PRO A 218 12.37 11.49 3.80
C PRO A 218 13.21 12.63 4.38
N THR A 219 13.04 13.82 3.82
CA THR A 219 13.67 15.03 4.39
C THR A 219 13.12 15.30 5.79
N LYS A 220 13.88 16.01 6.63
CA LYS A 220 13.42 16.46 7.95
C LYS A 220 12.08 17.21 7.86
N LYS A 221 11.90 18.03 6.82
CA LYS A 221 10.66 18.78 6.59
C LYS A 221 9.46 17.86 6.36
N ILE A 222 9.63 16.79 5.59
CA ILE A 222 8.57 15.80 5.35
C ILE A 222 8.31 15.00 6.62
N SER A 223 9.36 14.48 7.27
CA SER A 223 9.21 13.65 8.48
C SER A 223 8.53 14.42 9.61
N THR A 224 8.91 15.68 9.86
CA THR A 224 8.29 16.51 10.89
C THR A 224 6.80 16.73 10.63
N LYS A 225 6.38 17.02 9.39
CA LYS A 225 4.95 17.18 9.06
C LYS A 225 4.13 15.93 9.35
N ILE A 226 4.69 14.77 9.05
CA ILE A 226 4.02 13.48 9.29
C ILE A 226 3.97 13.18 10.79
N GLU A 227 5.06 13.42 11.51
CA GLU A 227 5.11 13.25 12.97
C GLU A 227 4.12 14.16 13.69
N THR A 228 4.01 15.44 13.28
CA THR A 228 3.00 16.35 13.83
C THR A 228 1.59 15.83 13.57
N ALA A 229 1.32 15.32 12.37
CA ALA A 229 0.01 14.77 12.05
C ALA A 229 -0.34 13.55 12.93
N PHE A 230 0.62 12.64 13.14
CA PHE A 230 0.42 11.47 14.01
C PHE A 230 0.26 11.86 15.49
N ASN A 231 1.00 12.87 15.95
CA ASN A 231 0.84 13.39 17.30
C ASN A 231 -0.56 13.98 17.50
N ALA A 232 -1.05 14.78 16.53
CA ALA A 232 -2.41 15.31 16.56
C ALA A 232 -3.46 14.20 16.59
N TYR A 233 -3.30 13.14 15.78
CA TYR A 233 -4.17 11.98 15.80
C TYR A 233 -4.17 11.27 17.18
N GLN A 234 -3.00 11.08 17.81
CA GLN A 234 -2.92 10.47 19.14
C GLN A 234 -3.61 11.32 20.23
N LEU A 235 -3.46 12.64 20.18
CA LEU A 235 -4.09 13.56 21.13
C LEU A 235 -5.61 13.59 20.96
N ILE A 236 -6.08 13.81 19.73
CA ILE A 236 -7.48 14.11 19.43
C ILE A 236 -8.32 12.83 19.36
N MET A 237 -7.87 11.84 18.58
CA MET A 237 -8.67 10.66 18.26
C MET A 237 -8.50 9.54 19.28
N LYS A 238 -7.30 9.40 19.87
CA LYS A 238 -7.03 8.40 20.93
C LYS A 238 -7.19 8.95 22.35
N GLY A 239 -7.43 10.25 22.53
CA GLY A 239 -7.49 10.89 23.84
C GLY A 239 -6.19 10.79 24.64
N THR A 240 -5.04 10.62 23.97
CA THR A 240 -3.75 10.40 24.63
C THR A 240 -3.26 11.71 25.25
N HIS A 241 -2.74 11.67 26.48
CA HIS A 241 -2.10 12.84 27.07
C HIS A 241 -0.77 13.16 26.38
N SER A 242 -0.41 14.45 26.32
CA SER A 242 0.83 14.93 25.67
C SER A 242 2.11 14.25 26.18
N ARG A 243 2.15 13.88 27.46
CA ARG A 243 3.28 13.19 28.10
C ARG A 243 3.40 11.70 27.72
N GLN A 244 2.38 11.12 27.10
CA GLN A 244 2.29 9.69 26.74
C GLN A 244 2.36 9.45 25.22
N LEU A 245 2.70 10.48 24.44
CA LEU A 245 2.82 10.35 22.99
C LEU A 245 3.86 9.28 22.63
N LYS A 246 3.42 8.30 21.85
CA LYS A 246 4.31 7.26 21.34
C LYS A 246 5.12 7.82 20.19
N LYS A 247 6.42 7.52 20.18
CA LYS A 247 7.30 7.85 19.07
C LYS A 247 6.87 7.09 17.81
N LEU A 248 6.77 7.81 16.70
CA LEU A 248 6.41 7.25 15.39
C LEU A 248 7.45 6.23 14.93
N THR A 249 6.99 5.05 14.53
CA THR A 249 7.85 3.99 13.99
C THR A 249 7.95 4.13 12.48
N TRP A 250 9.17 4.22 11.97
CA TRP A 250 9.45 4.33 10.53
C TRP A 250 10.09 3.06 10.01
N VAL A 251 9.60 2.55 8.88
CA VAL A 251 10.27 1.50 8.11
C VAL A 251 10.57 1.95 6.70
N TYR A 252 11.58 1.32 6.09
CA TYR A 252 12.10 1.69 4.78
C TYR A 252 12.26 0.44 3.91
N PRO A 253 11.18 -0.02 3.24
CA PRO A 253 11.28 -1.14 2.32
C PRO A 253 12.28 -0.85 1.20
N LYS A 254 13.19 -1.80 0.96
CA LYS A 254 14.20 -1.76 -0.09
C LYS A 254 13.53 -1.94 -1.44
N CYS A 255 13.20 -0.82 -2.08
CA CYS A 255 12.67 -0.81 -3.44
C CYS A 255 13.84 -0.82 -4.42
N CYS A 256 13.95 -1.86 -5.26
CA CYS A 256 15.00 -1.90 -6.28
C CYS A 256 14.70 -0.94 -7.44
N LYS A 257 15.77 -0.34 -7.98
CA LYS A 257 15.72 0.66 -9.05
C LYS A 257 16.01 0.01 -10.40
N LYS A 258 15.20 0.30 -11.42
CA LYS A 258 15.61 0.24 -12.84
C LYS A 258 16.09 1.66 -13.18
N GLY A 259 17.15 1.79 -13.97
CA GLY A 259 17.72 3.11 -14.30
C GLY A 259 16.68 4.05 -14.92
N GLY A 260 16.69 5.33 -14.53
CA GLY A 260 15.72 6.36 -14.95
C GLY A 260 14.83 6.86 -13.80
N GLY A 261 14.47 8.16 -13.82
CA GLY A 261 13.57 8.78 -12.82
C GLY A 261 12.10 8.77 -13.24
N ASP A 262 11.80 8.62 -14.53
CA ASP A 262 10.46 8.87 -15.06
C ASP A 262 9.45 7.76 -14.71
N GLU A 263 9.92 6.56 -14.36
CA GLU A 263 9.10 5.41 -14.01
C GLU A 263 8.57 5.43 -12.56
N CYS A 264 9.08 6.34 -11.72
CA CYS A 264 8.77 6.33 -10.29
C CYS A 264 7.27 6.43 -9.98
N GLY A 265 6.50 7.16 -10.80
CA GLY A 265 5.05 7.26 -10.66
C GLY A 265 4.34 5.92 -10.93
N LEU A 266 4.79 5.17 -11.94
CA LEU A 266 4.25 3.84 -12.26
C LEU A 266 4.59 2.84 -11.16
N PHE A 267 5.79 2.95 -10.55
CA PHE A 267 6.15 2.12 -9.40
C PHE A 267 5.30 2.41 -8.17
N VAL A 268 4.97 3.68 -7.90
CA VAL A 268 4.01 4.04 -6.84
C VAL A 268 2.66 3.39 -7.09
N MET A 269 2.09 3.58 -8.28
CA MET A 269 0.80 3.00 -8.67
C MET A 269 0.78 1.47 -8.53
N ARG A 270 1.88 0.82 -8.94
CA ARG A 270 2.02 -0.63 -8.82
C ARG A 270 2.09 -1.09 -7.36
N HIS A 271 2.89 -0.42 -6.52
CA HIS A 271 2.97 -0.76 -5.09
C HIS A 271 1.63 -0.56 -4.40
N MET A 272 0.91 0.52 -4.70
CA MET A 272 -0.41 0.76 -4.11
C MET A 272 -1.39 -0.37 -4.41
N PHE A 273 -1.46 -0.78 -5.68
CA PHE A 273 -2.30 -1.91 -6.09
C PHE A 273 -1.87 -3.21 -5.42
N GLU A 274 -0.57 -3.50 -5.37
CA GLU A 274 -0.05 -4.76 -4.79
C GLU A 274 -0.28 -4.83 -3.27
N ILE A 275 -0.14 -3.72 -2.55
CA ILE A 275 -0.45 -3.61 -1.12
C ILE A 275 -1.92 -3.95 -0.86
N ILE A 276 -2.83 -3.35 -1.62
CA ILE A 276 -4.27 -3.59 -1.49
C ILE A 276 -4.60 -5.03 -1.87
N LYS A 277 -4.11 -5.50 -3.03
CA LYS A 277 -4.38 -6.85 -3.53
C LYS A 277 -3.92 -7.93 -2.56
N LEU A 278 -2.76 -7.74 -1.94
CA LEU A 278 -2.19 -8.68 -0.96
C LEU A 278 -2.71 -8.45 0.46
N ASP A 279 -3.57 -7.45 0.67
CA ASP A 279 -4.17 -7.10 1.95
C ASP A 279 -3.10 -6.96 3.06
N ILE A 280 -2.08 -6.14 2.76
CA ILE A 280 -0.94 -5.86 3.65
C ILE A 280 -1.16 -4.55 4.38
N VAL A 281 -1.17 -4.61 5.71
CA VAL A 281 -1.25 -3.43 6.61
C VAL A 281 -0.02 -3.32 7.53
N ASP A 282 0.89 -4.28 7.47
CA ASP A 282 2.11 -4.33 8.27
C ASP A 282 3.23 -5.06 7.51
N SER A 283 4.39 -5.26 8.17
CA SER A 283 5.48 -6.11 7.64
C SER A 283 5.94 -5.72 6.22
N PHE A 284 5.80 -4.46 5.84
CA PHE A 284 6.08 -3.99 4.48
C PHE A 284 7.52 -4.29 4.06
N GLU A 285 8.49 -4.20 4.97
CA GLU A 285 9.89 -4.56 4.69
C GLU A 285 10.08 -6.05 4.37
N LYS A 286 9.26 -6.95 4.91
CA LYS A 286 9.36 -8.39 4.60
C LYS A 286 8.84 -8.68 3.19
N VAL A 287 7.75 -8.01 2.80
CA VAL A 287 7.09 -8.27 1.51
C VAL A 287 7.69 -7.42 0.38
N PHE A 288 8.15 -6.21 0.68
CA PHE A 288 8.59 -5.21 -0.29
C PHE A 288 10.08 -4.87 -0.24
N ASN A 289 10.91 -5.62 0.50
CA ASN A 289 12.35 -5.66 0.24
C ASN A 289 12.61 -6.45 -1.06
N MET A 290 12.55 -5.75 -2.19
CA MET A 290 12.76 -6.32 -3.51
C MET A 290 14.24 -6.37 -3.85
N GLU A 291 14.68 -7.49 -4.43
CA GLU A 291 16.04 -7.61 -4.99
C GLU A 291 16.13 -7.11 -6.43
N LYS A 292 15.01 -7.07 -7.14
CA LYS A 292 14.92 -6.62 -8.54
C LYS A 292 13.80 -5.60 -8.68
N PRO A 293 13.96 -4.56 -9.53
CA PRO A 293 12.88 -3.64 -9.82
C PRO A 293 11.73 -4.37 -10.54
N TYR A 294 10.58 -3.71 -10.64
CA TYR A 294 9.50 -4.19 -11.49
C TYR A 294 9.97 -4.35 -12.94
N SER A 295 9.53 -5.45 -13.55
CA SER A 295 9.72 -5.71 -14.98
C SER A 295 8.73 -4.90 -15.81
N ASP A 296 8.94 -4.81 -17.12
CA ASP A 296 8.01 -4.11 -18.01
C ASP A 296 6.62 -4.76 -17.99
N ASN A 297 6.55 -6.09 -17.82
CA ASN A 297 5.30 -6.81 -17.64
C ASN A 297 4.57 -6.43 -16.33
N ASP A 298 5.31 -6.12 -15.27
CA ASP A 298 4.70 -5.64 -14.01
C ASP A 298 4.11 -4.24 -14.18
N ILE A 299 4.73 -3.41 -15.01
CA ILE A 299 4.26 -2.06 -15.37
C ILE A 299 3.08 -2.11 -16.33
N ASP A 300 3.03 -3.10 -17.23
CA ASP A 300 1.88 -3.33 -18.11
C ASP A 300 0.61 -3.65 -17.33
N VAL A 301 0.70 -4.17 -16.11
CA VAL A 301 -0.45 -4.30 -15.21
C VAL A 301 -1.04 -2.93 -14.87
N VAL A 302 -0.21 -1.94 -14.56
CA VAL A 302 -0.66 -0.57 -14.31
C VAL A 302 -1.25 0.05 -15.59
N ARG A 303 -0.63 -0.17 -16.75
CA ARG A 303 -1.18 0.28 -18.04
C ARG A 303 -2.54 -0.34 -18.36
N ARG A 304 -2.76 -1.62 -17.98
CA ARG A 304 -4.05 -2.29 -18.13
C ARG A 304 -5.13 -1.64 -17.26
N HIS A 305 -4.83 -1.38 -15.99
CA HIS A 305 -5.74 -0.66 -15.09
C HIS A 305 -6.14 0.70 -15.66
N TRP A 306 -5.18 1.40 -16.25
CA TRP A 306 -5.45 2.68 -16.94
C TRP A 306 -6.32 2.53 -18.17
N ALA A 307 -6.09 1.51 -19.00
CA ALA A 307 -6.93 1.24 -20.16
C ALA A 307 -8.38 0.99 -19.73
N GLU A 308 -8.59 0.25 -18.64
CA GLU A 308 -9.91 0.02 -18.06
C GLU A 308 -10.55 1.31 -17.52
N CYS A 309 -9.82 2.05 -16.70
CA CYS A 309 -10.27 3.34 -16.15
C CYS A 309 -10.68 4.32 -17.26
N MET A 310 -9.94 4.36 -18.37
CA MET A 310 -10.25 5.23 -19.50
C MET A 310 -11.48 4.78 -20.29
N MET A 311 -11.68 3.47 -20.46
CA MET A 311 -12.89 2.95 -21.08
C MET A 311 -14.14 3.24 -20.23
N GLU A 312 -14.06 3.09 -18.90
CA GLU A 312 -15.17 3.48 -18.01
C GLU A 312 -15.48 4.97 -18.13
N CYS A 313 -14.45 5.81 -18.21
CA CYS A 313 -14.60 7.24 -18.41
C CYS A 313 -15.24 7.58 -19.78
N SER A 314 -15.02 6.79 -20.84
CA SER A 314 -15.56 7.06 -22.17
C SER A 314 -17.00 6.55 -22.37
N VAL A 315 -17.42 5.50 -21.65
CA VAL A 315 -18.78 4.93 -21.71
C VAL A 315 -19.83 5.81 -21.00
N ASN A 316 -19.44 6.60 -20.00
CA ASN A 316 -20.34 7.56 -19.34
C ASN A 316 -20.70 8.80 -20.21
N LYS A 317 -20.59 8.70 -21.54
CA LYS A 317 -20.98 9.73 -22.53
C LYS A 317 -22.37 9.50 -23.14
N SER A 318 -23.08 8.45 -22.77
CA SER A 318 -24.42 8.18 -23.27
C SER A 318 -25.41 8.14 -22.12
N ASP A 319 -25.84 9.32 -21.69
CA ASP A 319 -27.19 9.63 -21.20
C ASP A 319 -27.49 11.12 -21.45
#